data_AF-A0A4W5KE51-F1
#
_entry.id   AF-A0A4W5KE51-F1
#
_cell.length_a   1.000
_cell.length_b   1.000
_cell.length_c   1.000
_cell.angle_alpha   90.00
_cell.angle_beta   90.00
_cell.angle_gamma   90.00
#
_symmetry.space_group_name_H-M   'P 1'
#
loop_
_entity.id
_entity.type
_entity.pdbx_description
1 polymer ?
#
loop_
_entity_poly.entity_id
_entity_poly.type
_entity_poly.pdbx_seq_one_letter_code
_entity_poly.pdbx_strand_id
1 'polypeptide(L)'
;ILTQLGQIQFVEILSSLQILTQLGYQREVDSLLTVNRQQYRTTLSDSDNLNRARQLLQTTLDHSSLFPRGVASTDRYLFVMDRLVSLDSAEDFIRLAKEKYPKREV
;
A
#
# COMPACT_ATOMS: atom_id res chain seq x y z
N ILE A 1 -12.84 -8.57 -22.69
CA ILE A 1 -11.72 -9.12 -21.89
C ILE A 1 -11.12 -7.95 -21.13
N LEU A 2 -11.64 -7.67 -19.93
CA LEU A 2 -10.98 -6.74 -19.01
C LEU A 2 -9.71 -7.46 -18.57
N THR A 3 -8.58 -7.02 -19.11
CA THR A 3 -7.26 -7.63 -18.90
C THR A 3 -7.05 -7.91 -17.42
N GLN A 4 -6.57 -9.11 -17.08
CA GLN A 4 -6.26 -9.55 -15.70
C GLN A 4 -5.56 -8.46 -14.87
N LEU A 5 -4.73 -7.62 -15.49
CA LEU A 5 -4.13 -6.41 -14.90
C LEU A 5 -5.12 -5.47 -14.17
N GLY A 6 -6.34 -5.27 -14.66
CA GLY A 6 -7.34 -4.41 -14.02
C GLY A 6 -8.04 -5.05 -12.82
N GLN A 7 -8.27 -6.36 -12.87
CA GLN A 7 -8.86 -7.12 -11.76
C GLN A 7 -7.90 -7.23 -10.58
N ILE A 8 -6.61 -7.49 -10.84
CA ILE A 8 -5.67 -7.71 -9.74
C ILE A 8 -5.31 -6.38 -9.04
N GLN A 9 -5.24 -5.27 -9.79
CA GLN A 9 -5.12 -3.92 -9.24
C GLN A 9 -6.29 -3.52 -8.33
N PHE A 10 -7.50 -3.97 -8.67
CA PHE A 10 -8.71 -3.69 -7.89
C PHE A 10 -8.69 -4.42 -6.54
N VAL A 11 -8.24 -5.67 -6.50
CA VAL A 11 -8.19 -6.48 -5.27
C VAL A 11 -7.23 -5.88 -4.23
N GLU A 12 -6.04 -5.44 -4.65
CA GLU A 12 -5.04 -4.88 -3.72
C GLU A 12 -5.45 -3.53 -3.13
N ILE A 13 -6.02 -2.67 -3.98
CA ILE A 13 -6.60 -1.41 -3.55
C ILE A 13 -7.66 -1.73 -2.50
N LEU A 14 -8.64 -2.59 -2.82
CA LEU A 14 -9.69 -2.93 -1.84
C LEU A 14 -9.14 -3.48 -0.51
N SER A 15 -8.15 -4.38 -0.54
CA SER A 15 -7.56 -4.93 0.68
C SER A 15 -6.82 -3.89 1.52
N SER A 16 -6.05 -2.99 0.90
CA SER A 16 -5.37 -1.90 1.61
C SER A 16 -6.35 -0.84 2.12
N LEU A 17 -7.38 -0.50 1.33
CA LEU A 17 -8.45 0.41 1.71
C LEU A 17 -9.24 -0.08 2.94
N GLN A 18 -9.48 -1.40 3.05
CA GLN A 18 -10.14 -1.97 4.22
C GLN A 18 -9.35 -1.76 5.51
N ILE A 19 -8.01 -1.84 5.47
CA ILE A 19 -7.16 -1.58 6.65
C ILE A 19 -7.14 -0.08 6.95
N LEU A 20 -6.99 0.78 5.93
CA LEU A 20 -7.01 2.24 6.09
C LEU A 20 -8.33 2.74 6.69
N THR A 21 -9.45 2.17 6.26
CA THR A 21 -10.78 2.50 6.80
C THR A 21 -10.89 2.12 8.28
N GLN A 22 -10.36 0.96 8.67
CA GLN A 22 -10.34 0.53 10.07
C GLN A 22 -9.45 1.41 10.95
N LEU A 23 -8.40 1.99 10.37
CA LEU A 23 -7.53 2.95 11.04
C LEU A 23 -8.12 4.39 11.07
N GLY A 24 -9.29 4.61 10.44
CA GLY A 24 -9.97 5.91 10.42
C GLY A 24 -9.58 6.84 9.26
N TYR A 25 -8.78 6.37 8.29
CA TYR A 25 -8.23 7.16 7.18
C TYR A 25 -9.11 7.17 5.93
N GLN A 26 -10.42 7.34 6.11
CA GLN A 26 -11.40 7.23 5.04
C GLN A 26 -11.24 8.32 3.96
N ARG A 27 -10.68 9.49 4.29
CA ARG A 27 -10.40 10.57 3.33
C ARG A 27 -9.14 10.32 2.50
N GLU A 28 -8.17 9.63 3.08
CA GLU A 28 -6.94 9.24 2.41
C GLU A 28 -7.17 8.07 1.45
N VAL A 29 -8.16 7.22 1.73
CA VAL A 29 -8.69 6.24 0.78
C VAL A 29 -9.10 6.90 -0.53
N ASP A 30 -9.90 7.97 -0.47
CA ASP A 30 -10.34 8.71 -1.65
C ASP A 30 -9.17 9.36 -2.39
N SER A 31 -8.20 9.88 -1.65
CA SER A 31 -6.96 10.45 -2.21
C SER A 31 -6.16 9.37 -2.96
N LEU A 32 -5.96 8.19 -2.35
CA LEU A 32 -5.25 7.06 -2.96
C LEU A 32 -5.94 6.54 -4.23
N LEU A 33 -7.26 6.63 -4.29
CA LEU A 33 -8.07 6.24 -5.45
C LEU A 33 -8.02 7.25 -6.61
N THR A 34 -7.69 8.51 -6.33
CA THR A 34 -7.76 9.61 -7.30
C THR A 34 -6.41 10.07 -7.85
N VAL A 35 -5.27 9.67 -7.26
CA VAL A 35 -3.95 10.10 -7.76
C VAL A 35 -3.60 9.45 -9.10
N ASN A 36 -3.34 10.28 -10.13
CA ASN A 36 -2.81 9.82 -11.41
C ASN A 36 -1.33 9.40 -11.27
N ARG A 37 -0.90 8.35 -12.00
CA ARG A 37 0.49 7.84 -11.98
C ARG A 37 1.59 8.90 -12.13
N GLN A 38 1.32 9.99 -12.86
CA GLN A 38 2.29 11.08 -13.04
C GLN A 38 2.47 11.92 -11.76
N GLN A 39 1.37 12.27 -11.09
CA GLN A 39 1.39 12.99 -9.81
C GLN A 39 1.99 12.15 -8.69
N TYR A 40 1.76 10.83 -8.74
CA TYR A 40 2.39 9.87 -7.84
C TYR A 40 3.94 9.99 -7.86
N ARG A 41 4.56 10.07 -9.04
CA ARG A 41 6.03 10.11 -9.15
C ARG A 41 6.64 11.40 -8.62
N THR A 42 5.96 12.52 -8.81
CA THR A 42 6.42 13.82 -8.29
C THR A 42 6.33 13.83 -6.76
N THR A 43 5.22 13.40 -6.19
CA THR A 43 5.03 13.41 -4.73
C THR A 43 5.98 12.49 -3.98
N LEU A 44 6.30 11.29 -4.51
CA LEU A 44 7.30 10.44 -3.86
C LEU A 44 8.71 11.00 -3.93
N SER A 45 9.06 11.70 -5.01
CA SER A 45 10.40 12.24 -5.19
C SER A 45 10.73 13.32 -4.16
N ASP A 46 9.70 13.97 -3.61
CA ASP A 46 9.83 15.08 -2.66
C ASP A 46 9.64 14.64 -1.20
N SER A 47 9.41 13.35 -0.92
CA SER A 47 9.14 12.87 0.44
C SER A 47 10.41 12.52 1.23
N ASP A 48 10.57 13.12 2.41
CA ASP A 48 11.60 12.77 3.39
C ASP A 48 11.39 11.36 4.00
N ASN A 49 10.16 10.85 3.95
CA ASN A 49 9.77 9.57 4.56
C ASN A 49 10.08 8.35 3.68
N LEU A 50 10.56 8.58 2.46
CA LEU A 50 10.70 7.57 1.43
C LEU A 50 11.58 6.38 1.84
N ASN A 51 12.66 6.64 2.59
CA ASN A 51 13.54 5.58 3.09
C ASN A 51 12.85 4.71 4.14
N ARG A 52 12.10 5.32 5.05
CA ARG A 52 11.33 4.61 6.07
C ARG A 52 10.20 3.80 5.41
N ALA A 53 9.50 4.40 4.46
CA ALA A 53 8.45 3.74 3.68
C ALA A 53 8.98 2.50 2.95
N ARG A 54 10.20 2.55 2.37
CA ARG A 54 10.82 1.39 1.71
C ARG A 54 11.08 0.24 2.68
N GLN A 55 11.63 0.53 3.86
CA GLN A 55 11.90 -0.49 4.88
C GLN A 55 10.61 -1.17 5.36
N LEU A 56 9.56 -0.38 5.55
CA LEU A 56 8.25 -0.83 6.00
C LEU A 56 7.52 -1.62 4.91
N LEU A 57 7.63 -1.20 3.65
CA LEU A 57 7.14 -1.96 2.50
C LEU A 57 7.82 -3.33 2.42
N GLN A 58 9.15 -3.36 2.56
CA GLN A 58 9.90 -4.62 2.57
C GLN A 58 9.43 -5.56 3.69
N THR A 59 9.29 -5.03 4.90
CA THR A 59 8.75 -5.79 6.05
C THR A 59 7.35 -6.34 5.76
N THR A 60 6.50 -5.55 5.11
CA THR A 60 5.16 -5.99 4.73
C THR A 60 5.22 -7.13 3.71
N LEU A 61 6.04 -6.98 2.67
CA LEU A 61 6.22 -7.99 1.62
C LEU A 61 6.80 -9.31 2.14
N ASP A 62 7.59 -9.26 3.21
CA ASP A 62 8.22 -10.44 3.79
C ASP A 62 7.26 -11.24 4.67
N HIS A 63 6.33 -10.57 5.36
CA HIS A 63 5.46 -11.20 6.36
C HIS A 63 3.97 -11.24 6.00
N SER A 64 3.54 -10.49 4.98
CA SER A 64 2.15 -10.39 4.56
C SER A 64 2.01 -10.68 3.06
N SER A 65 0.88 -11.26 2.70
CA SER A 65 0.44 -11.45 1.30
C SER A 65 -0.36 -10.25 0.78
N LEU A 66 -0.52 -9.18 1.58
CA LEU A 66 -1.29 -7.99 1.22
C LEU A 66 -0.78 -7.28 -0.05
N PHE A 67 0.53 -7.34 -0.29
CA PHE A 67 1.16 -6.78 -1.49
C PHE A 67 1.76 -7.91 -2.34
N PRO A 68 0.96 -8.60 -3.17
CA PRO A 68 1.46 -9.69 -4.00
C PRO A 68 2.50 -9.21 -5.03
N ARG A 69 3.59 -9.98 -5.15
CA ARG A 69 4.65 -9.71 -6.14
C ARG A 69 4.08 -9.87 -7.56
N GLY A 70 4.36 -8.91 -8.44
CA GLY A 70 4.01 -8.97 -9.87
C GLY A 70 2.63 -8.39 -10.22
N VAL A 71 1.90 -7.84 -9.26
CA VAL A 71 0.56 -7.28 -9.47
C VAL A 71 0.58 -5.78 -9.72
N ALA A 72 1.27 -5.01 -8.87
CA ALA A 72 1.53 -3.59 -9.07
C ALA A 72 3.02 -3.29 -9.14
N SER A 73 3.31 -2.05 -9.52
CA SER A 73 4.66 -1.51 -9.43
C SER A 73 4.99 -1.27 -7.95
N THR A 74 6.19 -1.65 -7.50
CA THR A 74 6.71 -1.38 -6.15
C THR A 74 6.53 0.08 -5.74
N ASP A 75 6.62 0.96 -6.73
CA ASP A 75 6.25 2.35 -6.66
C ASP A 75 4.89 2.59 -5.95
N ARG A 76 3.79 1.99 -6.44
CA ARG A 76 2.46 2.20 -5.83
C ARG A 76 2.37 1.67 -4.39
N TYR A 77 3.03 0.54 -4.17
CA TYR A 77 3.51 0.04 -2.86
C TYR A 77 3.95 1.14 -1.92
N LEU A 78 4.96 1.82 -2.43
CA LEU A 78 5.76 2.76 -1.69
C LEU A 78 4.99 4.05 -1.38
N PHE A 79 4.08 4.51 -2.24
CA PHE A 79 3.21 5.65 -1.91
C PHE A 79 2.31 5.38 -0.73
N VAL A 80 1.65 4.22 -0.71
CA VAL A 80 0.75 3.84 0.39
C VAL A 80 1.54 3.85 1.70
N MET A 81 2.74 3.26 1.68
CA MET A 81 3.61 3.22 2.85
C MET A 81 4.14 4.61 3.25
N ASP A 82 4.51 5.44 2.28
CA ASP A 82 4.96 6.81 2.52
C ASP A 82 3.87 7.66 3.17
N ARG A 83 2.64 7.54 2.67
CA ARG A 83 1.48 8.22 3.26
C ARG A 83 1.20 7.72 4.66
N LEU A 84 1.26 6.42 4.90
CA LEU A 84 1.09 5.82 6.22
C LEU A 84 2.14 6.29 7.23
N VAL A 85 3.40 6.48 6.80
CA VAL A 85 4.46 7.04 7.64
C VAL A 85 4.15 8.49 8.01
N SER A 86 3.71 9.30 7.04
CA SER A 86 3.28 10.68 7.29
C SER A 86 2.08 10.79 8.25
N LEU A 87 1.30 9.71 8.41
CA LEU A 87 0.13 9.64 9.29
C LEU A 87 0.43 8.97 10.64
N ASP A 88 1.68 8.57 10.89
CA ASP A 88 2.09 7.82 12.09
C ASP A 88 1.27 6.53 12.30
N SER A 89 0.96 5.83 11.20
CA SER A 89 0.09 4.64 11.21
C SER A 89 0.63 3.45 10.44
N ALA A 90 1.87 3.54 9.95
CA ALA A 90 2.46 2.48 9.16
C ALA A 90 2.67 1.20 9.97
N GLU A 91 3.09 1.33 11.24
CA GLU A 91 3.30 0.21 12.14
C GLU A 91 2.00 -0.55 12.44
N ASP A 92 0.91 0.17 12.73
CA ASP A 92 -0.41 -0.42 12.95
C ASP A 92 -0.98 -1.06 11.68
N PHE A 93 -0.79 -0.41 10.53
CA PHE A 93 -1.16 -0.98 9.24
C PHE A 93 -0.43 -2.31 8.99
N ILE A 94 0.88 -2.37 9.24
CA ILE A 94 1.67 -3.60 9.07
C ILE A 94 1.19 -4.70 10.01
N ARG A 95 0.90 -4.36 11.27
CA ARG A 95 0.36 -5.32 12.24
C ARG A 95 -0.94 -5.94 11.73
N LEU A 96 -1.88 -5.11 11.28
CA LEU A 96 -3.15 -5.56 10.70
C LEU A 96 -2.95 -6.35 9.39
N ALA A 97 -2.00 -5.95 8.55
CA ALA A 97 -1.67 -6.65 7.31
C ALA A 97 -1.14 -8.07 7.57
N LYS A 98 -0.29 -8.24 8.60
CA LYS A 98 0.22 -9.54 9.03
C LYS A 98 -0.88 -10.43 9.60
N GLU A 99 -1.78 -9.85 10.39
CA GLU A 99 -2.88 -10.59 11.04
C GLU A 99 -3.95 -11.05 10.03
N LYS A 100 -4.37 -10.16 9.12
CA LYS A 100 -5.46 -10.43 8.17
C LYS A 100 -5.00 -11.14 6.90
N TYR A 101 -3.76 -10.88 6.48
CA TYR A 101 -3.19 -11.41 5.24
C TYR A 101 -1.83 -12.04 5.52
N PRO A 102 -1.73 -13.04 6.40
CA PRO A 102 -0.46 -13.68 6.69
C PRO A 102 0.10 -14.31 5.41
N LYS A 103 1.41 -14.20 5.21
CA LYS A 103 2.08 -14.92 4.14
C LYS A 103 2.16 -16.39 4.57
N ARG A 104 1.53 -17.29 3.80
CA ARG A 104 1.66 -18.73 4.05
C ARG A 104 3.07 -19.14 3.65
N GLU A 105 3.84 -19.70 4.59
CA GLU A 105 5.05 -20.42 4.23
C GLU A 105 4.64 -21.57 3.29
N VAL A 106 5.30 -21.62 2.13
CA VAL A 106 5.14 -22.68 1.14
C VAL A 106 6.16 -23.77 1.42
#